data_AF-A0A8S3WSA0-F1
#
_entry.id   AF-A0A8S3WSA0-F1
#
_cell.length_a   1.000
_cell.length_b   1.000
_cell.length_c   1.000
_cell.angle_alpha   90.00
_cell.angle_beta   90.00
_cell.angle_gamma   90.00
#
_symmetry.space_group_name_H-M   'P 1'
#
loop_
_entity.id
_entity.type
_entity.pdbx_description
1 polymer ?
#
loop_
_entity_poly.entity_id
_entity_poly.type
_entity_poly.pdbx_seq_one_letter_code
_entity_poly.pdbx_strand_id
1 'polypeptide(L)'
;MPTTNILGPAKPRRRKNTDYTQTKQIRNTESHTATRQIPVIIQAELQRNMQAHHVARENPIFRDTEEQQDTQAHRAARENSIFRDTEQQRNTQGHRIARENPVFRDIEQRCDTQAHQIAREDSHYSQIERARDTRARQSARCNSINDWDNVKRKYFDNTKEGYNHPCSCCGRLWHKNPESNVDEIPDVNPGGTETLLDENQDLTIVMAPGEGERPISLLFDRHLEELAFIKVHCAIERKYLVNLSHSEVTRSEISRNDGRAVRPDYLFTALKKQQTIAVKNNVTTCLRKKTARGAPVFACNVLQNNFVDNLVQHDDGYRVLGGIRNSPAHWESEN
;
A
#
# COMPACT_ATOMS: atom_id res chain seq x y z
N MET A 1 -46.80 -109.07 12.09
CA MET A 1 -45.54 -108.31 12.23
C MET A 1 -45.80 -106.90 11.74
N PRO A 2 -45.62 -105.86 12.58
CA PRO A 2 -45.96 -104.49 12.21
C PRO A 2 -44.80 -103.82 11.45
N THR A 3 -45.13 -103.16 10.35
CA THR A 3 -44.22 -102.29 9.59
C THR A 3 -44.20 -100.90 10.22
N THR A 4 -43.06 -100.52 10.80
CA THR A 4 -42.82 -99.18 11.34
C THR A 4 -42.52 -98.21 10.21
N ASN A 5 -43.48 -97.33 9.91
CA ASN A 5 -43.28 -96.14 9.09
C ASN A 5 -42.47 -95.12 9.91
N ILE A 6 -41.19 -94.94 9.59
CA ILE A 6 -40.36 -93.87 10.16
C ILE A 6 -40.57 -92.60 9.32
N LEU A 7 -41.43 -91.70 9.82
CA LEU A 7 -41.51 -90.32 9.37
C LEU A 7 -40.21 -89.60 9.74
N GLY A 8 -39.38 -89.29 8.73
CA GLY A 8 -38.20 -88.43 8.90
C GLY A 8 -38.59 -86.97 9.19
N PRO A 9 -37.75 -86.20 9.91
CA PRO A 9 -38.08 -84.83 10.30
C PRO A 9 -38.22 -83.89 9.10
N ALA A 10 -39.24 -83.03 9.14
CA ALA A 10 -39.51 -82.00 8.15
C ALA A 10 -38.36 -80.98 8.06
N LYS A 11 -37.80 -80.78 6.86
CA LYS A 11 -36.74 -79.81 6.61
C LYS A 11 -37.25 -78.38 6.87
N PRO A 12 -36.61 -77.57 7.74
CA PRO A 12 -37.04 -76.19 7.98
C PRO A 12 -36.87 -75.33 6.72
N ARG A 13 -37.86 -74.47 6.44
CA ARG A 13 -37.84 -73.53 5.31
C ARG A 13 -36.67 -72.55 5.47
N ARG A 14 -35.59 -72.76 4.71
CA ARG A 14 -34.31 -71.99 4.72
C ARG A 14 -34.46 -70.46 4.72
N ARG A 15 -35.56 -69.90 4.20
CA ARG A 15 -35.82 -68.45 4.17
C ARG A 15 -36.11 -67.81 5.54
N LYS A 16 -36.41 -68.58 6.59
CA LYS A 16 -36.65 -68.05 7.96
C LYS A 16 -35.40 -67.98 8.84
N ASN A 17 -34.26 -68.47 8.35
CA ASN A 17 -33.00 -68.45 9.08
C ASN A 17 -32.21 -67.18 8.70
N THR A 18 -32.01 -66.28 9.66
CA THR A 18 -31.36 -64.96 9.51
C THR A 18 -29.92 -65.06 9.04
N ASP A 19 -29.17 -66.02 9.57
CA ASP A 19 -27.77 -66.27 9.23
C ASP A 19 -27.64 -66.77 7.77
N TYR A 20 -28.56 -67.64 7.34
CA TYR A 20 -28.65 -68.06 5.93
C TYR A 20 -29.00 -66.88 4.99
N THR A 21 -29.83 -65.93 5.44
CA THR A 21 -30.15 -64.75 4.62
C THR A 21 -29.00 -63.75 4.53
N GLN A 22 -28.26 -63.52 5.62
CA GLN A 22 -27.10 -62.63 5.65
C GLN A 22 -25.95 -63.19 4.80
N THR A 23 -25.62 -64.47 4.96
CA THR A 23 -24.59 -65.13 4.15
C THR A 23 -24.95 -65.16 2.66
N LYS A 24 -26.23 -65.31 2.31
CA LYS A 24 -26.70 -65.19 0.93
C LYS A 24 -26.59 -63.75 0.41
N GLN A 25 -26.90 -62.75 1.22
CA GLN A 25 -26.73 -61.34 0.84
C GLN A 25 -25.26 -61.01 0.60
N ILE A 26 -24.36 -61.42 1.49
CA ILE A 26 -22.92 -61.22 1.37
C ILE A 26 -22.40 -61.87 0.07
N ARG A 27 -22.75 -63.12 -0.19
CA ARG A 27 -22.35 -63.82 -1.42
C ARG A 27 -22.89 -63.14 -2.67
N ASN A 28 -24.13 -62.66 -2.62
CA ASN A 28 -24.73 -61.92 -3.73
C ASN A 28 -24.02 -60.57 -3.95
N THR A 29 -23.69 -59.84 -2.88
CA THR A 29 -22.94 -58.57 -2.98
C THR A 29 -21.55 -58.80 -3.52
N GLU A 30 -20.84 -59.82 -3.04
CA GLU A 30 -19.50 -60.21 -3.52
C GLU A 30 -19.53 -60.59 -5.00
N SER A 31 -20.52 -61.40 -5.39
CA SER A 31 -20.73 -61.77 -6.80
C SER A 31 -21.02 -60.56 -7.67
N HIS A 32 -21.86 -59.61 -7.22
CA HIS A 32 -22.11 -58.37 -7.95
C HIS A 32 -20.86 -57.48 -8.01
N THR A 33 -20.08 -57.37 -6.94
CA THR A 33 -18.83 -56.58 -6.94
C THR A 33 -17.79 -57.19 -7.88
N ALA A 34 -17.64 -58.52 -7.89
CA ALA A 34 -16.74 -59.21 -8.81
C ALA A 34 -17.15 -59.02 -10.27
N THR A 35 -18.46 -59.07 -10.55
CA THR A 35 -19.01 -58.84 -11.89
C THR A 35 -18.78 -57.39 -12.36
N ARG A 36 -18.93 -56.41 -11.47
CA ARG A 36 -18.68 -54.98 -11.76
C ARG A 36 -17.20 -54.63 -11.96
N GLN A 37 -16.27 -55.54 -11.65
CA GLN A 37 -14.84 -55.36 -11.92
C GLN A 37 -14.43 -55.87 -13.31
N ILE A 38 -15.32 -56.58 -14.02
CA ILE A 38 -15.03 -57.12 -15.35
C ILE A 38 -14.98 -55.95 -16.36
N PRO A 39 -13.85 -55.72 -17.06
CA PRO A 39 -13.67 -54.54 -17.92
C PRO A 39 -14.73 -54.35 -19.00
N VAL A 40 -15.18 -55.45 -19.63
CA VAL A 40 -16.23 -55.44 -20.67
C VAL A 40 -17.57 -54.98 -20.09
N ILE A 41 -17.89 -55.37 -18.86
CA ILE A 41 -19.12 -54.98 -18.17
C ILE A 41 -19.04 -53.51 -17.77
N ILE A 42 -17.89 -53.04 -17.28
CA ILE A 42 -17.64 -51.63 -16.96
C ILE A 42 -17.84 -50.76 -18.20
N GLN A 43 -17.23 -51.14 -19.33
CA GLN A 43 -17.35 -50.39 -20.57
C GLN A 43 -18.79 -50.35 -21.08
N ALA A 44 -19.51 -51.49 -21.06
CA ALA A 44 -20.92 -51.55 -21.48
C ALA A 44 -21.86 -50.76 -20.54
N GLU A 45 -21.57 -50.71 -19.24
CA GLU A 45 -22.30 -49.87 -18.27
C GLU A 45 -22.01 -48.38 -18.49
N LEU A 46 -20.74 -48.01 -18.70
CA LEU A 46 -20.34 -46.64 -19.03
C LEU A 46 -21.01 -46.15 -20.31
N GLN A 47 -21.03 -46.96 -21.37
CA GLN A 47 -21.63 -46.60 -22.65
C GLN A 47 -23.16 -46.42 -22.53
N ARG A 48 -23.84 -47.30 -21.78
CA ARG A 48 -25.28 -47.15 -21.47
C ARG A 48 -25.56 -45.91 -20.64
N ASN A 49 -24.74 -45.62 -19.63
CA ASN A 49 -24.88 -44.42 -18.81
C ASN A 49 -24.67 -43.14 -19.62
N MET A 50 -23.65 -43.12 -20.49
CA MET A 50 -23.39 -41.99 -21.40
C MET A 50 -24.56 -41.74 -22.35
N GLN A 51 -25.11 -42.79 -22.96
CA GLN A 51 -26.27 -42.69 -23.84
C GLN A 51 -27.52 -42.22 -23.09
N ALA A 52 -27.77 -42.76 -21.89
CA ALA A 52 -28.89 -42.32 -21.06
C ALA A 52 -28.76 -40.85 -20.64
N HIS A 53 -27.58 -40.39 -20.25
CA HIS A 53 -27.33 -38.97 -19.95
C HIS A 53 -27.49 -38.06 -21.17
N HIS A 54 -27.04 -38.50 -22.36
CA HIS A 54 -27.23 -37.75 -23.60
C HIS A 54 -28.73 -37.55 -23.91
N VAL A 55 -29.51 -38.64 -23.90
CA VAL A 55 -30.96 -38.60 -24.15
C VAL A 55 -31.69 -37.77 -23.08
N ALA A 56 -31.28 -37.87 -21.81
CA ALA A 56 -31.87 -37.05 -20.74
C ALA A 56 -31.61 -35.55 -20.95
N ARG A 57 -30.42 -35.15 -21.40
CA ARG A 57 -30.06 -33.74 -21.67
C ARG A 57 -30.70 -33.13 -22.91
N GLU A 58 -31.30 -33.94 -23.77
CA GLU A 58 -32.16 -33.47 -24.86
C GLU A 58 -33.52 -32.99 -24.36
N ASN A 59 -33.97 -33.46 -23.19
CA ASN A 59 -35.22 -33.00 -22.56
C ASN A 59 -34.99 -31.64 -21.87
N PRO A 60 -35.67 -30.55 -22.29
CA PRO A 60 -35.49 -29.22 -21.71
C PRO A 60 -35.82 -29.17 -20.21
N ILE A 61 -36.88 -29.88 -19.78
CA ILE A 61 -37.29 -29.89 -18.37
C ILE A 61 -36.20 -30.52 -17.51
N PHE A 62 -35.60 -31.62 -17.99
CA PHE A 62 -34.50 -32.28 -17.30
C PHE A 62 -33.29 -31.36 -17.18
N ARG A 63 -32.91 -30.68 -18.27
CA ARG A 63 -31.80 -29.71 -18.30
C ARG A 63 -32.02 -28.57 -17.31
N ASP A 64 -33.22 -27.97 -17.31
CA ASP A 64 -33.55 -26.86 -16.42
C ASP A 64 -33.52 -27.30 -14.95
N THR A 65 -33.98 -28.53 -14.65
CA THR A 65 -33.90 -29.08 -13.29
C THR A 65 -32.47 -29.42 -12.85
N GLU A 66 -31.63 -29.94 -13.75
CA GLU A 66 -30.20 -30.21 -13.52
C GLU A 66 -29.48 -28.86 -13.23
N GLU A 67 -29.72 -27.84 -14.04
CA GLU A 67 -29.15 -26.49 -13.86
C GLU A 67 -29.60 -25.82 -12.56
N GLN A 68 -30.88 -25.92 -12.20
CA GLN A 68 -31.40 -25.40 -10.94
C GLN A 68 -30.77 -26.11 -9.73
N GLN A 69 -30.65 -27.44 -9.78
CA GLN A 69 -30.03 -28.22 -8.72
C GLN A 69 -28.54 -27.89 -8.59
N ASP A 70 -27.80 -27.79 -9.69
CA ASP A 70 -26.39 -27.41 -9.70
C ASP A 70 -26.20 -25.98 -9.16
N THR A 71 -27.04 -25.04 -9.59
CA THR A 71 -27.01 -23.66 -9.11
C THR A 71 -27.30 -23.58 -7.61
N GLN A 72 -28.30 -24.33 -7.13
CA GLN A 72 -28.64 -24.41 -5.71
C GLN A 72 -27.52 -25.06 -4.89
N ALA A 73 -26.92 -26.14 -5.40
CA ALA A 73 -25.79 -26.81 -4.77
C ALA A 73 -24.56 -25.89 -4.69
N HIS A 74 -24.25 -25.16 -5.77
CA HIS A 74 -23.19 -24.16 -5.77
C HIS A 74 -23.47 -23.01 -4.79
N ARG A 75 -24.73 -22.54 -4.70
CA ARG A 75 -25.13 -21.52 -3.72
C ARG A 75 -24.96 -22.01 -2.28
N ALA A 76 -25.46 -23.20 -1.97
CA ALA A 76 -25.33 -23.81 -0.65
C ALA A 76 -23.85 -24.07 -0.26
N ALA A 77 -23.02 -24.48 -1.22
CA ALA A 77 -21.58 -24.66 -1.03
C ALA A 77 -20.87 -23.32 -0.73
N ARG A 78 -21.27 -22.23 -1.42
CA ARG A 78 -20.74 -20.87 -1.16
C ARG A 78 -21.19 -20.29 0.18
N GLU A 79 -22.30 -20.73 0.76
CA GLU A 79 -22.75 -20.30 2.08
C GLU A 79 -22.05 -21.08 3.22
N ASN A 80 -21.50 -22.25 2.92
CA ASN A 80 -20.81 -23.09 3.90
C ASN A 80 -19.34 -22.64 4.11
N SER A 81 -19.05 -22.06 5.28
CA SER A 81 -17.70 -21.60 5.66
C SER A 81 -16.64 -22.70 5.53
N ILE A 82 -16.95 -23.92 5.97
CA ILE A 82 -15.99 -25.05 5.94
C ILE A 82 -15.63 -25.40 4.50
N PHE A 83 -16.62 -25.38 3.59
CA PHE A 83 -16.37 -25.62 2.17
C PHE A 83 -15.50 -24.52 1.55
N ARG A 84 -15.79 -23.25 1.85
CA ARG A 84 -15.00 -22.11 1.38
C ARG A 84 -13.55 -22.19 1.85
N ASP A 85 -13.34 -22.47 3.14
CA ASP A 85 -12.01 -22.49 3.73
C ASP A 85 -11.19 -23.66 3.18
N THR A 86 -11.82 -24.84 3.01
CA THR A 86 -11.16 -26.01 2.42
C THR A 86 -10.89 -25.86 0.91
N GLU A 87 -11.75 -25.17 0.17
CA GLU A 87 -11.51 -24.80 -1.24
C GLU A 87 -10.37 -23.79 -1.35
N GLN A 88 -10.36 -22.75 -0.51
CA GLN A 88 -9.29 -21.76 -0.48
C GLN A 88 -7.94 -22.38 -0.12
N GLN A 89 -7.90 -23.29 0.86
CA GLN A 89 -6.69 -24.03 1.21
C GLN A 89 -6.19 -24.90 0.05
N ARG A 90 -7.08 -25.66 -0.61
CA ARG A 90 -6.73 -26.47 -1.79
C ARG A 90 -6.21 -25.62 -2.94
N ASN A 91 -6.86 -24.51 -3.25
CA ASN A 91 -6.44 -23.59 -4.31
C ASN A 91 -5.09 -22.97 -3.97
N THR A 92 -4.89 -22.52 -2.73
CA THR A 92 -3.62 -21.94 -2.28
C THR A 92 -2.48 -22.96 -2.35
N GLN A 93 -2.72 -24.20 -1.90
CA GLN A 93 -1.76 -25.29 -1.98
C GLN A 93 -1.46 -25.67 -3.44
N GLY A 94 -2.47 -25.73 -4.30
CA GLY A 94 -2.32 -25.98 -5.73
C GLY A 94 -1.46 -24.93 -6.41
N HIS A 95 -1.73 -23.64 -6.15
CA HIS A 95 -0.90 -22.54 -6.65
C HIS A 95 0.53 -22.60 -6.11
N ARG A 96 0.74 -22.97 -4.84
CA ARG A 96 2.09 -23.16 -4.27
C ARG A 96 2.87 -24.25 -5.01
N ILE A 97 2.27 -25.43 -5.16
CA ILE A 97 2.89 -26.57 -5.86
C ILE A 97 3.19 -26.21 -7.32
N ALA A 98 2.26 -25.51 -8.00
CA ALA A 98 2.46 -25.06 -9.37
C ALA A 98 3.62 -24.07 -9.50
N ARG A 99 3.76 -23.12 -8.56
CA ARG A 99 4.87 -22.14 -8.52
C ARG A 99 6.23 -22.79 -8.22
N GLU A 100 6.24 -23.89 -7.48
CA GLU A 100 7.46 -24.66 -7.16
C GLU A 100 7.88 -25.59 -8.30
N ASN A 101 7.00 -25.88 -9.27
CA ASN A 101 7.32 -26.70 -10.42
C ASN A 101 7.96 -25.86 -11.55
N PRO A 102 9.27 -26.03 -11.84
CA PRO A 102 9.96 -25.24 -12.86
C PRO A 102 9.40 -25.46 -14.27
N VAL A 103 8.91 -26.66 -14.58
CA VAL A 103 8.33 -26.97 -15.89
C VAL A 103 7.02 -26.21 -16.11
N PHE A 104 6.19 -26.12 -15.06
CA PHE A 104 4.94 -25.37 -15.12
C PHE A 104 5.20 -23.87 -15.30
N ARG A 105 6.15 -23.31 -14.54
CA ARG A 105 6.54 -21.90 -14.63
C ARG A 105 7.07 -21.52 -16.02
N ASP A 106 7.89 -22.38 -16.62
CA ASP A 106 8.43 -22.14 -17.96
C ASP A 106 7.34 -22.22 -19.05
N ILE A 107 6.36 -23.11 -18.89
CA ILE A 107 5.20 -23.17 -19.79
C ILE A 107 4.33 -21.92 -19.66
N GLU A 108 4.00 -21.50 -18.43
CA GLU A 108 3.21 -20.29 -18.15
C GLU A 108 3.88 -19.05 -18.74
N GLN A 109 5.18 -18.86 -18.49
CA GLN A 109 5.95 -17.74 -19.05
C GLN A 109 5.98 -17.76 -20.58
N ARG A 110 6.13 -18.94 -21.21
CA ARG A 110 6.10 -19.06 -22.68
C ARG A 110 4.72 -18.72 -23.24
N CYS A 111 3.65 -19.23 -22.63
CA CYS A 111 2.28 -18.93 -23.03
C CYS A 111 1.97 -17.43 -22.88
N ASP A 112 2.34 -16.81 -21.77
CA ASP A 112 2.14 -15.38 -21.53
C ASP A 112 2.94 -14.53 -22.52
N THR A 113 4.20 -14.88 -22.76
CA THR A 113 5.06 -14.18 -23.72
C THR A 113 4.48 -14.28 -25.13
N GLN A 114 4.01 -15.46 -25.53
CA GLN A 114 3.38 -15.67 -26.83
C GLN A 114 2.06 -14.92 -26.95
N ALA A 115 1.23 -14.90 -25.89
CA ALA A 115 -0.02 -14.15 -25.86
C ALA A 115 0.22 -12.64 -25.99
N HIS A 116 1.22 -12.10 -25.27
CA HIS A 116 1.62 -10.70 -25.40
C HIS A 116 2.18 -10.37 -26.80
N GLN A 117 2.94 -11.28 -27.41
CA GLN A 117 3.45 -11.08 -28.76
C GLN A 117 2.32 -11.03 -29.79
N ILE A 118 1.38 -11.98 -29.74
CA ILE A 118 0.18 -12.00 -30.60
C ILE A 118 -0.66 -10.74 -30.41
N ALA A 119 -0.85 -10.31 -29.16
CA ALA A 119 -1.62 -9.09 -28.85
C ALA A 119 -0.92 -7.80 -29.35
N ARG A 120 0.42 -7.76 -29.39
CA ARG A 120 1.18 -6.62 -29.93
C ARG A 120 1.16 -6.56 -31.45
N GLU A 121 1.08 -7.72 -32.11
CA GLU A 121 0.98 -7.82 -33.58
C GLU A 121 -0.43 -7.46 -34.09
N ASP A 122 -1.46 -7.57 -33.23
CA ASP A 122 -2.82 -7.15 -33.54
C ASP A 122 -3.03 -5.62 -33.40
N SER A 123 -3.09 -4.94 -34.55
CA SER A 123 -3.40 -3.50 -34.65
C SER A 123 -4.74 -3.13 -33.99
N HIS A 124 -5.72 -4.04 -34.01
CA HIS A 124 -7.04 -3.81 -33.43
C HIS A 124 -7.01 -3.86 -31.89
N TYR A 125 -6.20 -4.74 -31.32
CA TYR A 125 -5.98 -4.84 -29.87
C TYR A 125 -5.38 -3.54 -29.30
N SER A 126 -4.36 -2.99 -29.95
CA SER A 126 -3.73 -1.72 -29.57
C SER A 126 -4.72 -0.53 -29.59
N GLN A 127 -5.64 -0.51 -30.55
CA GLN A 127 -6.66 0.55 -30.65
C GLN A 127 -7.72 0.42 -29.54
N ILE A 128 -8.14 -0.82 -29.23
CA ILE A 128 -9.08 -1.11 -28.13
C ILE A 128 -8.48 -0.72 -26.78
N GLU A 129 -7.20 -1.04 -26.54
CA GLU A 129 -6.51 -0.70 -25.29
C GLU A 129 -6.40 0.82 -25.10
N ARG A 130 -5.96 1.55 -26.14
CA ARG A 130 -5.92 3.02 -26.11
C ARG A 130 -7.30 3.64 -25.87
N ALA A 131 -8.35 3.10 -26.48
CA ALA A 131 -9.72 3.58 -26.30
C ALA A 131 -10.22 3.32 -24.87
N ARG A 132 -9.89 2.15 -24.29
CA ARG A 132 -10.22 1.80 -22.90
C ARG A 132 -9.52 2.72 -21.90
N ASP A 133 -8.22 2.94 -22.08
CA ASP A 133 -7.44 3.85 -21.25
C ASP A 133 -7.94 5.29 -21.34
N THR A 134 -8.29 5.74 -22.55
CA THR A 134 -8.84 7.07 -22.76
C THR A 134 -10.18 7.23 -22.04
N ARG A 135 -11.08 6.23 -22.14
CA ARG A 135 -12.37 6.21 -21.42
C ARG A 135 -12.18 6.16 -19.90
N ALA A 136 -11.23 5.38 -19.40
CA ALA A 136 -10.92 5.30 -17.97
C ALA A 136 -10.42 6.65 -17.43
N ARG A 137 -9.50 7.31 -18.16
CA ARG A 137 -9.01 8.65 -17.80
C ARG A 137 -10.11 9.70 -17.85
N GLN A 138 -11.01 9.65 -18.84
CA GLN A 138 -12.17 10.53 -18.90
C GLN A 138 -13.09 10.30 -17.70
N SER A 139 -13.45 9.05 -17.39
CA SER A 139 -14.27 8.71 -16.23
C SER A 139 -13.66 9.18 -14.90
N ALA A 140 -12.34 8.99 -14.71
CA ALA A 140 -11.63 9.48 -13.53
C ALA A 140 -11.68 11.01 -13.40
N ARG A 141 -11.57 11.75 -14.51
CA ARG A 141 -11.73 13.21 -14.52
C ARG A 141 -13.17 13.64 -14.22
N CYS A 142 -14.16 12.92 -14.72
CA CYS A 142 -15.57 13.22 -14.45
C CYS A 142 -15.95 12.93 -12.99
N ASN A 143 -15.39 11.88 -12.40
CA ASN A 143 -15.60 11.53 -11.00
C ASN A 143 -14.94 12.54 -10.05
N SER A 144 -13.78 13.09 -10.38
CA SER A 144 -13.14 14.13 -9.55
C SER A 144 -13.88 15.47 -9.57
N ILE A 145 -14.62 15.77 -10.63
CA ILE A 145 -15.46 16.99 -10.72
C ILE A 145 -16.70 16.87 -9.83
N ASN A 146 -17.31 15.68 -9.73
CA ASN A 146 -18.45 15.41 -8.84
C ASN A 146 -18.06 15.28 -7.35
N ASP A 147 -16.77 15.22 -7.05
CA ASP A 147 -16.25 15.15 -5.68
C ASP A 147 -16.25 16.53 -4.99
N TRP A 148 -16.11 17.62 -5.77
CA TRP A 148 -16.05 18.98 -5.22
C TRP A 148 -17.33 19.41 -4.51
N ASP A 149 -18.50 19.06 -5.04
CA ASP A 149 -19.79 19.38 -4.40
C ASP A 149 -20.01 18.59 -3.10
N ASN A 150 -19.50 17.36 -3.03
CA ASN A 150 -19.53 16.55 -1.82
C ASN A 150 -18.59 17.09 -0.73
N VAL A 151 -17.37 17.48 -1.11
CA VAL A 151 -16.39 18.12 -0.21
C VAL A 151 -16.94 19.44 0.32
N LYS A 152 -17.53 20.27 -0.56
CA LYS A 152 -18.15 21.54 -0.20
C LYS A 152 -19.30 21.36 0.79
N ARG A 153 -20.17 20.38 0.57
CA ARG A 153 -21.28 20.05 1.48
C ARG A 153 -20.79 19.60 2.85
N LYS A 154 -19.82 18.67 2.91
CA LYS A 154 -19.19 18.23 4.18
C LYS A 154 -18.55 19.39 4.94
N TYR A 155 -17.89 20.32 4.25
CA TYR A 155 -17.30 21.52 4.87
C TYR A 155 -18.37 22.45 5.48
N PHE A 156 -19.47 22.70 4.76
CA PHE A 156 -20.55 23.55 5.25
C PHE A 156 -21.37 22.90 6.38
N ASP A 157 -21.50 21.57 6.40
CA ASP A 157 -22.16 20.88 7.50
C ASP A 157 -21.30 20.88 8.77
N ASN A 158 -19.98 20.71 8.64
CA ASN A 158 -19.03 20.78 9.78
C ASN A 158 -18.85 22.19 10.37
N THR A 159 -19.19 23.24 9.63
CA THR A 159 -19.16 24.63 10.13
C THR A 159 -20.45 25.05 10.83
N LYS A 160 -21.53 24.28 10.71
CA LYS A 160 -22.79 24.51 11.46
C LYS A 160 -22.70 24.02 12.92
N GLU A 161 -21.98 22.92 13.14
CA GLU A 161 -21.63 22.48 14.50
C GLU A 161 -20.40 23.28 14.96
N GLY A 162 -20.60 24.22 15.90
CA GLY A 162 -19.55 25.11 16.38
C GLY A 162 -18.32 24.40 16.96
N TYR A 163 -17.30 25.19 17.30
CA TYR A 163 -16.05 24.69 17.88
C TYR A 163 -16.30 24.07 19.27
N ASN A 164 -16.44 22.75 19.34
CA ASN A 164 -16.88 22.05 20.56
C ASN A 164 -15.78 21.21 21.24
N HIS A 165 -14.56 21.15 20.69
CA HIS A 165 -13.49 20.30 21.24
C HIS A 165 -12.27 21.10 21.75
N PRO A 166 -11.97 21.05 23.05
CA PRO A 166 -10.83 21.78 23.61
C PRO A 166 -9.50 21.06 23.31
N CYS A 167 -8.53 21.82 22.79
CA CYS A 167 -7.17 21.34 22.55
C CYS A 167 -6.37 21.27 23.87
N SER A 168 -5.76 20.12 24.15
CA SER A 168 -4.95 19.87 25.35
C SER A 168 -3.65 20.68 25.42
N CYS A 169 -3.16 21.21 24.30
CA CYS A 169 -1.92 22.00 24.24
C CYS A 169 -2.14 23.50 24.46
N CYS A 170 -3.27 24.05 24.03
CA CYS A 170 -3.48 25.51 24.03
C CYS A 170 -4.88 25.99 24.44
N GLY A 171 -5.78 25.09 24.84
CA GLY A 171 -7.11 25.42 25.36
C GLY A 171 -8.10 26.00 24.34
N ARG A 172 -7.70 26.18 23.08
CA ARG A 172 -8.61 26.64 22.00
C ARG A 172 -9.55 25.53 21.55
N LEU A 173 -10.73 25.91 21.07
CA LEU A 173 -11.74 25.00 20.57
C LEU A 173 -11.49 24.67 19.09
N TRP A 174 -11.60 23.39 18.70
CA TRP A 174 -11.39 22.87 17.35
C TRP A 174 -12.62 22.05 16.90
N HIS A 175 -12.76 21.84 15.58
CA HIS A 175 -13.78 20.94 15.02
C HIS A 175 -13.37 19.48 15.21
N LYS A 176 -14.36 18.59 15.40
CA LYS A 176 -14.13 17.14 15.39
C LYS A 176 -13.94 16.70 13.94
N ASN A 177 -12.82 16.04 13.63
CA ASN A 177 -12.62 15.49 12.29
C ASN A 177 -13.44 14.20 12.17
N PRO A 178 -14.36 14.08 11.19
CA PRO A 178 -14.93 12.80 10.84
C PRO A 178 -13.93 12.06 9.95
N GLU A 179 -13.55 10.86 10.38
CA GLU A 179 -12.94 9.81 9.55
C GLU A 179 -11.42 9.86 9.36
N SER A 180 -10.76 9.06 10.20
CA SER A 180 -9.60 8.27 9.85
C SER A 180 -9.92 7.34 8.67
N ASN A 181 -9.55 7.73 7.45
CA ASN A 181 -9.16 6.80 6.41
C ASN A 181 -7.87 7.33 5.80
N VAL A 182 -6.77 6.83 6.35
CA VAL A 182 -5.43 6.94 5.77
C VAL A 182 -5.42 5.96 4.63
N ASP A 183 -5.58 6.40 3.38
CA ASP A 183 -5.13 5.66 2.19
C ASP A 183 -5.18 6.45 0.87
N GLU A 184 -5.67 7.70 0.85
CA GLU A 184 -5.52 8.56 -0.32
C GLU A 184 -4.74 9.82 0.06
N ILE A 185 -3.43 9.81 -0.22
CA ILE A 185 -2.66 11.04 -0.36
C ILE A 185 -3.15 11.65 -1.69
N PRO A 186 -3.96 12.73 -1.70
CA PRO A 186 -4.31 13.35 -2.97
C PRO A 186 -3.02 13.84 -3.63
N ASP A 187 -2.89 13.61 -4.93
CA ASP A 187 -1.81 14.14 -5.75
C ASP A 187 -1.65 15.63 -5.43
N VAL A 188 -0.62 15.94 -4.65
CA VAL A 188 -0.25 17.30 -4.32
C VAL A 188 0.24 17.90 -5.62
N ASN A 189 -0.66 18.59 -6.33
CA ASN A 189 -0.31 19.42 -7.46
C ASN A 189 0.93 20.25 -7.05
N PRO A 190 2.12 19.95 -7.60
CA PRO A 190 3.29 20.75 -7.37
C PRO A 190 3.04 22.02 -8.18
N GLY A 191 2.31 22.96 -7.56
CA GLY A 191 1.92 24.20 -8.21
C GLY A 191 3.11 24.79 -8.92
N GLY A 192 2.92 25.07 -10.22
CA GLY A 192 3.94 25.42 -11.20
C GLY A 192 5.24 25.90 -10.60
N THR A 193 6.22 25.00 -10.52
CA THR A 193 7.61 25.37 -10.32
C THR A 193 8.08 26.02 -11.61
N GLU A 194 8.14 27.35 -11.61
CA GLU A 194 9.06 28.09 -12.46
C GLU A 194 10.49 27.84 -11.96
N THR A 195 10.98 26.62 -12.13
CA THR A 195 12.41 26.34 -12.18
C THR A 195 12.74 26.14 -13.65
N LEU A 196 12.96 27.27 -14.32
CA LEU A 196 13.59 27.32 -15.62
C LEU A 196 15.03 26.83 -15.40
N LEU A 197 15.25 25.53 -15.63
CA LEU A 197 16.58 24.93 -15.65
C LEU A 197 17.21 25.31 -16.99
N ASP A 198 17.90 26.44 -17.02
CA ASP A 198 18.75 26.81 -18.15
C ASP A 198 20.08 26.04 -18.05
N GLU A 199 20.61 25.60 -19.19
CA GLU A 199 21.76 24.68 -19.29
C GLU A 199 23.09 25.30 -18.85
N ASN A 200 23.08 26.59 -18.48
CA ASN A 200 24.24 27.36 -18.02
C ASN A 200 24.21 27.52 -16.50
N GLN A 201 24.87 26.61 -15.78
CA GLN A 201 24.97 26.59 -14.31
C GLN A 201 25.63 27.84 -13.67
N ASP A 202 26.16 28.77 -14.47
CA ASP A 202 26.90 29.95 -14.00
C ASP A 202 26.08 31.26 -13.98
N LEU A 203 24.83 31.26 -14.44
CA LEU A 203 23.96 32.44 -14.43
C LEU A 203 22.67 32.14 -13.67
N THR A 204 22.78 32.05 -12.35
CA THR A 204 21.59 32.24 -11.51
C THR A 204 21.11 33.67 -11.75
N ILE A 205 19.97 33.87 -12.42
CA ILE A 205 19.32 35.17 -12.52
C ILE A 205 18.83 35.52 -11.10
N VAL A 206 19.71 36.11 -10.29
CA VAL A 206 19.35 36.71 -9.02
C VAL A 206 18.63 38.00 -9.38
N MET A 207 17.29 37.96 -9.38
CA MET A 207 16.51 39.20 -9.32
C MET A 207 16.92 39.89 -8.02
N ALA A 208 17.81 40.88 -8.13
CA ALA A 208 18.36 41.57 -6.97
C ALA A 208 17.21 42.30 -6.25
N PRO A 209 17.09 42.17 -4.92
CA PRO A 209 16.19 43.01 -4.15
C PRO A 209 16.71 44.44 -4.24
N GLY A 210 16.14 45.31 -5.08
CA GLY A 210 16.57 46.72 -5.23
C GLY A 210 18.04 46.95 -5.63
N GLU A 211 18.37 48.14 -6.13
CA GLU A 211 19.78 48.49 -6.33
C GLU A 211 20.47 48.70 -4.96
N GLY A 212 21.48 47.88 -4.66
CA GLY A 212 22.34 48.03 -3.47
C GLY A 212 21.89 47.26 -2.22
N GLU A 213 20.70 46.68 -2.22
CA GLU A 213 20.21 45.85 -1.11
C GLU A 213 20.63 44.39 -1.32
N ARG A 214 21.03 43.71 -0.24
CA ARG A 214 21.43 42.30 -0.25
C ARG A 214 20.32 41.47 0.36
N PRO A 215 20.00 40.28 -0.19
CA PRO A 215 18.99 39.42 0.41
C PRO A 215 19.38 39.06 1.84
N ILE A 216 18.40 39.12 2.74
CA ILE A 216 18.58 38.72 4.13
C ILE A 216 18.93 37.22 4.14
N SER A 217 19.94 36.84 4.92
CA SER A 217 20.31 35.44 5.01
C SER A 217 19.24 34.63 5.73
N LEU A 218 19.11 33.37 5.35
CA LEU A 218 18.19 32.39 5.91
C LEU A 218 18.30 32.23 7.45
N LEU A 219 19.44 32.63 8.02
CA LEU A 219 19.74 32.59 9.45
C LEU A 219 19.18 33.79 10.22
N PHE A 220 19.19 34.97 9.60
CA PHE A 220 18.81 36.23 10.24
C PHE A 220 17.35 36.59 9.98
N ASP A 221 16.74 36.00 8.96
CA ASP A 221 15.33 36.21 8.67
C ASP A 221 14.42 35.48 9.68
N ARG A 222 13.74 36.28 10.50
CA ARG A 222 12.79 35.82 11.51
C ARG A 222 11.48 35.32 10.90
N HIS A 223 11.05 35.90 9.77
CA HIS A 223 9.73 35.66 9.17
C HIS A 223 9.80 34.85 7.86
N LEU A 224 10.99 34.32 7.55
CA LEU A 224 11.26 33.56 6.34
C LEU A 224 10.17 32.52 6.02
N GLU A 225 9.80 31.70 7.01
CA GLU A 225 8.87 30.60 6.77
C GLU A 225 7.46 31.13 6.54
N GLU A 226 7.03 32.10 7.33
CA GLU A 226 5.70 32.70 7.29
C GLU A 226 5.46 33.44 5.96
N LEU A 227 6.48 34.13 5.45
CA LEU A 227 6.41 34.90 4.21
C LEU A 227 6.64 34.03 2.97
N ALA A 228 7.59 33.08 3.01
CA ALA A 228 7.85 32.20 1.87
C ALA A 228 6.75 31.15 1.68
N PHE A 229 6.17 30.65 2.78
CA PHE A 229 5.15 29.60 2.75
C PHE A 229 3.79 30.13 3.20
N ILE A 230 3.26 31.09 2.43
CA ILE A 230 1.92 31.67 2.65
C ILE A 230 0.84 30.58 2.71
N LYS A 231 0.94 29.52 1.91
CA LYS A 231 -0.03 28.40 1.92
C LYS A 231 -0.01 27.58 3.22
N VAL A 232 1.13 27.57 3.93
CA VAL A 232 1.32 26.80 5.16
C VAL A 232 1.00 27.66 6.39
N HIS A 233 1.50 28.90 6.41
CA HIS A 233 1.43 29.77 7.60
C HIS A 233 0.49 30.98 7.44
N CYS A 234 -0.19 31.11 6.29
CA CYS A 234 -1.11 32.21 5.98
C CYS A 234 -0.51 33.62 6.13
N ALA A 235 0.82 33.75 6.03
CA ALA A 235 1.55 34.99 6.29
C ALA A 235 1.30 35.59 7.70
N ILE A 236 0.96 34.75 8.69
CA ILE A 236 0.73 35.16 10.07
C ILE A 236 1.97 34.82 10.90
N GLU A 237 2.49 35.81 11.64
CA GLU A 237 3.60 35.59 12.58
C GLU A 237 3.20 34.56 13.65
N ARG A 238 4.04 33.54 13.82
CA ARG A 238 3.85 32.51 14.85
C ARG A 238 4.22 33.06 16.22
N LYS A 239 3.29 32.94 17.18
CA LYS A 239 3.50 33.29 18.59
C LYS A 239 3.44 32.03 19.43
N TYR A 240 4.54 31.68 20.07
CA TYR A 240 4.63 30.54 20.97
C TYR A 240 4.51 30.99 22.42
N LEU A 241 3.82 30.20 23.24
CA LEU A 241 3.70 30.41 24.69
C LEU A 241 5.00 30.03 25.43
N VAL A 242 5.84 29.21 24.80
CA VAL A 242 7.08 28.66 25.35
C VAL A 242 8.21 28.87 24.35
N ASN A 243 9.43 29.03 24.85
CA ASN A 243 10.63 29.07 24.02
C ASN A 243 10.91 27.68 23.46
N LEU A 244 10.63 27.50 22.17
CA LEU A 244 10.89 26.27 21.43
C LEU A 244 12.07 26.46 20.47
N SER A 245 12.87 25.41 20.31
CA SER A 245 13.90 25.35 19.28
C SER A 245 13.27 25.21 17.89
N HIS A 246 13.99 25.66 16.86
CA HIS A 246 13.56 25.52 15.47
C HIS A 246 13.29 24.06 15.08
N SER A 247 14.09 23.12 15.59
CA SER A 247 13.90 21.68 15.38
C SER A 247 12.62 21.14 16.03
N GLU A 248 12.26 21.61 17.23
CA GLU A 248 11.02 21.19 17.90
C GLU A 248 9.78 21.74 17.18
N VAL A 249 9.87 23.00 16.72
CA VAL A 249 8.82 23.62 15.90
C VAL A 249 8.63 22.84 14.60
N THR A 250 9.71 22.59 13.86
CA THR A 250 9.68 21.85 12.60
C THR A 250 9.15 20.43 12.80
N ARG A 251 9.60 19.73 13.86
CA ARG A 251 9.10 18.40 14.20
C ARG A 251 7.61 18.41 14.53
N SER A 252 7.15 19.40 15.30
CA SER A 252 5.73 19.60 15.58
C SER A 252 4.94 19.79 14.30
N GLU A 253 5.43 20.62 13.38
CA GLU A 253 4.74 20.96 12.13
C GLU A 253 4.63 19.78 11.17
N ILE A 254 5.70 19.00 11.02
CA ILE A 254 5.69 17.77 10.21
C ILE A 254 4.80 16.69 10.83
N SER A 255 4.72 16.65 12.16
CA SER A 255 3.93 15.64 12.89
C SER A 255 2.46 16.04 13.07
N ARG A 256 2.05 17.24 12.62
CA ARG A 256 0.64 17.64 12.65
C ARG A 256 -0.13 16.77 11.65
N ASN A 257 -1.38 16.48 12.00
CA ASN A 257 -2.30 15.82 11.06
C ASN A 257 -2.56 16.68 9.81
N ASP A 258 -2.33 17.99 9.89
CA ASP A 258 -2.34 18.89 8.74
C ASP A 258 -1.08 18.68 7.88
N GLY A 259 -1.23 18.00 6.74
CA GLY A 259 -0.14 17.69 5.83
C GLY A 259 0.43 18.87 5.05
N ARG A 260 -0.06 20.11 5.25
CA ARG A 260 0.44 21.31 4.53
C ARG A 260 1.94 21.55 4.71
N ALA A 261 2.49 21.19 5.87
CA ALA A 261 3.93 21.30 6.15
C ALA A 261 4.75 20.13 5.59
N VAL A 262 4.12 19.05 5.14
CA VAL A 262 4.79 17.88 4.53
C VAL A 262 4.98 18.12 3.03
N ARG A 263 5.52 19.29 2.68
CA ARG A 263 5.88 19.65 1.30
C ARG A 263 7.39 19.58 1.14
N PRO A 264 7.91 19.02 0.03
CA PRO A 264 9.35 18.98 -0.22
C PRO A 264 10.02 20.36 -0.08
N ASP A 265 9.42 21.39 -0.67
CA ASP A 265 9.92 22.78 -0.63
C ASP A 265 10.12 23.30 0.80
N TYR A 266 9.12 23.06 1.66
CA TYR A 266 9.13 23.47 3.05
C TYR A 266 10.15 22.65 3.85
N LEU A 267 10.16 21.33 3.67
CA LEU A 267 11.07 20.40 4.34
C LEU A 267 12.53 20.74 4.06
N PHE A 268 12.89 21.01 2.80
CA PHE A 268 14.26 21.39 2.45
C PHE A 268 14.65 22.75 3.01
N THR A 269 13.72 23.71 3.03
CA THR A 269 13.97 25.03 3.62
C THR A 269 14.17 24.94 5.13
N ALA A 270 13.31 24.19 5.82
CA ALA A 270 13.40 23.94 7.25
C ALA A 270 14.69 23.20 7.62
N LEU A 271 15.08 22.17 6.85
CA LEU A 271 16.34 21.46 7.01
C LEU A 271 17.54 22.40 6.84
N LYS A 272 17.55 23.22 5.79
CA LYS A 272 18.64 24.17 5.53
C LYS A 272 18.76 25.21 6.64
N LYS A 273 17.63 25.70 7.15
CA LYS A 273 17.60 26.63 8.29
C LYS A 273 18.15 25.95 9.55
N GLN A 274 17.74 24.72 9.83
CA GLN A 274 18.25 23.93 10.96
C GLN A 274 19.77 23.72 10.88
N GLN A 275 20.30 23.34 9.70
CA GLN A 275 21.74 23.20 9.47
C GLN A 275 22.49 24.52 9.72
N THR A 276 21.93 25.64 9.26
CA THR A 276 22.55 26.96 9.40
C THR A 276 22.56 27.43 10.87
N ILE A 277 21.49 27.14 11.63
CA ILE A 277 21.42 27.36 13.08
C ILE A 277 22.48 26.51 13.79
N ALA A 278 22.67 25.24 13.39
CA ALA A 278 23.69 24.37 13.96
C ALA A 278 25.11 24.91 13.70
N VAL A 279 25.42 25.33 12.45
CA VAL A 279 26.70 25.98 12.11
C VAL A 279 26.93 27.20 12.99
N LYS A 280 25.93 28.09 13.11
CA LYS A 280 26.00 29.28 13.97
C LYS A 280 26.37 28.90 15.41
N ASN A 281 25.68 27.93 15.99
CA ASN A 281 25.93 27.49 17.36
C ASN A 281 27.33 26.90 17.53
N ASN A 282 27.82 26.13 16.57
CA ASN A 282 29.18 25.59 16.57
C ASN A 282 30.23 26.70 16.47
N VAL A 283 30.06 27.65 15.55
CA VAL A 283 30.93 28.83 15.42
C VAL A 283 30.96 29.63 16.71
N THR A 284 29.80 29.92 17.32
CA THR A 284 29.76 30.65 18.59
C THR A 284 30.45 29.89 19.72
N THR A 285 30.33 28.56 19.76
CA THR A 285 31.00 27.73 20.75
C THR A 285 32.52 27.72 20.56
N CYS A 286 32.99 27.60 19.31
CA CYS A 286 34.41 27.65 18.99
C CYS A 286 35.02 29.02 19.30
N LEU A 287 34.32 30.10 18.92
CA LEU A 287 34.75 31.47 19.25
C LEU A 287 34.85 31.72 20.76
N ARG A 288 33.90 31.20 21.55
CA ARG A 288 33.93 31.31 23.01
C ARG A 288 35.08 30.53 23.65
N LYS A 289 35.42 29.37 23.09
CA LYS A 289 36.53 28.53 23.59
C LYS A 289 37.90 29.04 23.16
N LYS A 290 37.96 29.79 22.06
CA LYS A 290 39.22 30.30 21.52
C LYS A 290 39.75 31.45 22.36
N THR A 291 40.99 31.31 22.79
CA THR A 291 41.75 32.38 23.43
C THR A 291 42.89 32.78 22.49
N ALA A 292 42.91 34.03 22.04
CA ALA A 292 44.03 34.56 21.27
C ALA A 292 45.06 35.12 22.25
N ARG A 293 46.27 34.54 22.29
CA ARG A 293 47.35 34.97 23.21
C ARG A 293 46.91 35.04 24.69
N GLY A 294 46.07 34.09 25.13
CA GLY A 294 45.56 34.02 26.50
C GLY A 294 44.39 34.96 26.83
N ALA A 295 43.96 35.81 25.88
CA ALA A 295 42.80 36.69 26.03
C ALA A 295 41.57 36.15 25.26
N PRO A 296 40.34 36.36 25.76
CA PRO A 296 39.13 36.00 25.04
C PRO A 296 38.97 36.84 23.76
N VAL A 297 38.30 36.27 22.76
CA VAL A 297 37.99 36.98 21.51
C VAL A 297 36.87 37.99 21.75
N PHE A 298 37.17 39.28 21.59
CA PHE A 298 36.18 40.37 21.69
C PHE A 298 35.56 40.71 20.34
N ALA A 299 34.34 41.27 20.36
CA ALA A 299 33.62 41.68 19.15
C ALA A 299 34.39 42.73 18.32
N CYS A 300 35.14 43.63 18.98
CA CYS A 300 35.98 44.62 18.29
C CYS A 300 37.10 43.99 17.45
N ASN A 301 37.61 42.82 17.85
CA ASN A 301 38.64 42.09 17.10
C ASN A 301 38.04 41.43 15.86
N VAL A 302 36.80 40.93 15.95
CA VAL A 302 36.11 40.26 14.83
C VAL A 302 35.75 41.24 13.70
N LEU A 303 35.64 42.53 13.99
CA LEU A 303 35.40 43.56 12.98
C LEU A 303 36.62 43.85 12.10
N GLN A 304 37.82 43.40 12.48
CA GLN A 304 39.03 43.58 11.71
C GLN A 304 39.24 42.39 10.76
N ASN A 305 39.23 42.63 9.44
CA ASN A 305 39.37 41.57 8.42
C ASN A 305 40.63 40.70 8.64
N ASN A 306 41.76 41.33 8.99
CA ASN A 306 43.01 40.62 9.26
C ASN A 306 42.91 39.61 10.41
N PHE A 307 42.06 39.88 11.41
CA PHE A 307 41.87 38.96 12.54
C PHE A 307 41.02 37.75 12.14
N VAL A 308 40.00 37.95 11.29
CA VAL A 308 39.15 36.87 10.77
C VAL A 308 39.94 35.93 9.86
N ASP A 309 40.80 36.46 8.99
CA ASP A 309 41.61 35.64 8.09
C ASP A 309 42.59 34.74 8.87
N ASN A 310 43.22 35.28 9.92
CA ASN A 310 44.06 34.50 10.84
C ASN A 310 43.25 33.47 11.65
N LEU A 311 41.95 33.71 11.86
CA LEU A 311 41.08 32.79 12.58
C LEU A 311 40.72 31.55 11.74
N VAL A 312 40.55 31.74 10.44
CA VAL A 312 40.16 30.71 9.45
C VAL A 312 41.28 29.73 9.14
N GLN A 313 42.55 30.14 9.27
CA GLN A 313 43.72 29.29 8.99
C GLN A 313 43.94 28.13 9.98
N HIS A 314 43.19 28.07 11.07
CA HIS A 314 43.30 27.00 12.06
C HIS A 314 42.28 25.88 11.78
N ASP A 315 42.66 24.61 12.01
CA ASP A 315 41.80 23.40 11.92
C ASP A 315 40.44 23.52 12.64
N ASP A 316 40.33 24.47 13.57
CA ASP A 316 39.08 24.89 14.21
C ASP A 316 37.97 25.17 13.20
N GLY A 317 38.27 25.82 12.07
CA GLY A 317 37.29 26.16 11.03
C GLY A 317 36.69 24.91 10.37
N TYR A 318 37.48 23.85 10.24
CA TYR A 318 37.06 22.57 9.72
C TYR A 318 36.26 21.77 10.78
N ARG A 319 36.74 21.73 12.03
CA ARG A 319 36.08 21.00 13.14
C ARG A 319 34.70 21.54 13.50
N VAL A 320 34.42 22.81 13.22
CA VAL A 320 33.08 23.43 13.38
C VAL A 320 31.99 22.66 12.63
N LEU A 321 32.34 21.97 11.53
CA LEU A 321 31.39 21.24 10.70
C LEU A 321 31.14 19.80 11.16
N GLY A 322 31.88 19.26 12.13
CA GLY A 322 31.78 17.85 12.53
C GLY A 322 30.39 17.44 13.07
N GLY A 323 29.61 18.39 13.60
CA GLY A 323 28.23 18.16 14.03
C GLY A 323 27.19 18.13 12.90
N ILE A 324 27.60 18.39 11.65
CA ILE A 324 26.72 18.40 10.48
C ILE A 324 26.91 17.08 9.75
N ARG A 325 25.83 16.31 9.63
CA ARG A 325 25.85 15.06 8.87
C ARG A 325 26.29 15.32 7.43
N ASN A 326 27.15 14.45 6.92
CA ASN A 326 27.77 14.53 5.59
C ASN A 326 28.74 15.70 5.38
N SER A 327 29.21 16.36 6.43
CA SER A 327 30.36 17.25 6.27
C SER A 327 31.66 16.44 6.19
N PRO A 328 32.71 16.96 5.52
CA PRO A 328 34.02 16.31 5.50
C PRO A 328 34.54 15.98 6.92
N ALA A 329 34.38 16.91 7.86
CA ALA A 329 34.77 16.74 9.26
C ALA A 329 33.93 15.67 10.00
N HIS A 330 32.69 15.43 9.57
CA HIS A 330 31.85 14.36 10.13
C HIS A 330 32.34 12.98 9.68
N TRP A 331 32.69 12.84 8.39
CA TRP A 331 33.19 11.56 7.84
C TRP A 331 34.57 11.18 8.38
N GLU A 332 35.43 12.16 8.67
CA GLU A 332 36.70 11.90 9.34
C GLU A 332 36.51 11.33 10.76
N SER A 333 35.41 11.68 11.44
CA SER A 333 35.11 11.15 12.77
C SER A 333 34.43 9.77 12.77
N GLU A 334 33.92 9.32 11.63
CA GLU A 334 33.28 8.00 11.46
C GLU A 334 34.24 6.90 10.98
N ASN A 335 35.39 7.28 10.41
CA ASN A 335 36.51 6.38 10.10
C ASN A 335 37.42 6.18 11.31
#